data_AF-A0A1I4P295-F1
#
_entry.id   AF-A0A1I4P295-F1
#
_cell.length_a   1.000
_cell.length_b   1.000
_cell.length_c   1.000
_cell.angle_alpha   90.00
_cell.angle_beta   90.00
_cell.angle_gamma   90.00
#
_symmetry.space_group_name_H-M   'P 1'
#
loop_
_entity.id
_entity.type
_entity.pdbx_description
1 polymer ?
#
loop_
_entity_poly.entity_id
_entity_poly.type
_entity_poly.pdbx_seq_one_letter_code
_entity_poly.pdbx_strand_id
1 'polypeptide(L)'
;MSSGYDLYQSQAFRDELEKCQVFYLKHPRGGHYNDGFELLGVIETGSAEELLALLGILGVPHTLHKQKPECWCPPPLEIGGETLWLEYENRFECFGFPAYVTVGTSNNTVEFNFNSISCYDVTLDDVKRAVAFEEALRSQGILKN
;
A
#
# COMPACT_ATOMS: atom_id res chain seq x y z
N MET A 1 -9.84 -9.84 29.12
CA MET A 1 -9.96 -9.36 27.74
C MET A 1 -8.82 -8.39 27.53
N SER A 2 -7.76 -8.82 26.86
CA SER A 2 -6.69 -7.93 26.43
C SER A 2 -7.29 -6.94 25.44
N SER A 3 -7.16 -5.65 25.70
CA SER A 3 -7.60 -4.64 24.74
C SER A 3 -6.80 -4.84 23.44
N GLY A 4 -7.35 -4.54 22.26
CA GLY A 4 -6.58 -4.63 21.00
C GLY A 4 -5.26 -3.84 21.06
N TYR A 5 -5.21 -2.81 21.90
CA TYR A 5 -4.00 -2.06 22.23
C TYR A 5 -2.88 -2.89 22.86
N ASP A 6 -3.19 -3.92 23.65
CA ASP A 6 -2.18 -4.76 24.31
C ASP A 6 -1.37 -5.57 23.29
N LEU A 7 -1.98 -5.98 22.17
CA LEU A 7 -1.29 -6.66 21.07
C LEU A 7 -0.27 -5.73 20.42
N TYR A 8 -0.67 -4.50 20.08
CA TYR A 8 0.19 -3.51 19.43
C TYR A 8 1.32 -3.00 20.32
N GLN A 9 1.18 -3.14 21.64
CA GLN A 9 2.24 -2.87 22.61
C GLN A 9 3.12 -4.08 22.93
N SER A 10 2.76 -5.28 22.45
CA SER A 10 3.54 -6.49 22.70
C SER A 10 4.91 -6.42 22.01
N GLN A 11 5.94 -6.91 22.70
CA GLN A 11 7.31 -6.90 22.17
C GLN A 11 7.40 -7.66 20.84
N ALA A 12 6.75 -8.81 20.72
CA ALA A 12 6.76 -9.61 19.50
C ALA A 12 6.18 -8.88 18.28
N PHE A 13 5.11 -8.09 18.46
CA PHE A 13 4.52 -7.30 17.38
C PHE A 13 5.47 -6.18 16.95
N ARG A 14 6.05 -5.47 17.92
CA ARG A 14 6.96 -4.36 17.68
C ARG A 14 8.25 -4.83 17.01
N ASP A 15 8.87 -5.89 17.52
CA ASP A 15 10.09 -6.49 16.96
C ASP A 15 9.90 -6.93 15.50
N GLU A 16 8.72 -7.42 15.14
CA GLU A 16 8.43 -7.82 13.77
C GLU A 16 8.19 -6.60 12.88
N LEU A 17 7.43 -5.61 13.35
CA LEU A 17 7.14 -4.39 12.59
C LEU A 17 8.39 -3.55 12.35
N GLU A 18 9.35 -3.54 13.29
CA GLU A 18 10.64 -2.85 13.15
C GLU A 18 11.52 -3.41 12.02
N LYS A 19 11.21 -4.60 11.50
CA LYS A 19 11.88 -5.16 10.30
C LYS A 19 11.35 -4.56 9.01
N CYS A 20 10.16 -3.97 9.02
CA CYS A 20 9.57 -3.33 7.86
C CYS A 20 10.20 -1.95 7.63
N GLN A 21 10.52 -1.66 6.38
CA GLN A 21 11.01 -0.37 5.92
C GLN A 21 9.88 0.55 5.47
N VAL A 22 8.87 0.00 4.77
CA VAL A 22 7.78 0.78 4.16
C VAL A 22 6.44 0.55 4.84
N PHE A 23 6.26 -0.57 5.55
CA PHE A 23 5.05 -0.82 6.32
C PHE A 23 5.12 -0.23 7.72
N TYR A 24 4.05 0.44 8.12
CA TYR A 24 3.87 0.96 9.47
C TYR A 24 2.43 0.77 9.94
N LEU A 25 2.27 0.76 11.27
CA LEU A 25 0.96 0.72 11.89
C LEU A 25 0.35 2.13 11.91
N LYS A 26 -0.67 2.36 11.10
CA LYS A 26 -1.44 3.61 11.11
C LYS A 26 -2.49 3.55 12.20
N HIS A 27 -2.38 4.49 13.14
CA HIS A 27 -3.30 4.62 14.26
C HIS A 27 -4.65 5.19 13.83
N PRO A 28 -5.75 4.80 14.51
CA PRO A 28 -7.06 5.39 14.28
C PRO A 28 -7.05 6.89 14.58
N ARG A 29 -7.76 7.68 13.78
CA ARG A 29 -7.85 9.14 13.93
C ARG A 29 -8.91 9.58 14.96
N GLY A 30 -9.68 8.63 15.49
CA GLY A 30 -10.80 8.86 16.40
C GLY A 30 -12.04 9.40 15.67
N GLY A 31 -13.12 8.62 15.66
CA GLY A 31 -14.41 9.04 15.12
C GLY A 31 -15.33 7.85 14.81
N HIS A 32 -16.65 8.08 14.80
CA HIS A 32 -17.69 7.04 14.77
C HIS A 32 -17.58 5.92 13.71
N TYR A 33 -16.70 6.02 12.70
CA TYR A 33 -16.63 5.07 11.58
C TYR A 33 -15.21 4.51 11.27
N ASN A 34 -14.12 4.97 11.91
CA ASN A 34 -12.73 4.56 11.59
C ASN A 34 -11.85 4.41 12.86
N ASP A 35 -12.24 3.53 13.79
CA ASP A 35 -11.62 3.41 15.11
C ASP A 35 -10.57 2.29 15.25
N GLY A 36 -10.19 1.62 14.17
CA GLY A 36 -9.16 0.57 14.21
C GLY A 36 -7.87 0.90 13.46
N PHE A 37 -6.96 -0.05 13.45
CA PHE A 37 -5.59 0.10 12.98
C PHE A 37 -5.44 -0.43 11.55
N GLU A 38 -4.58 0.21 10.77
CA GLU A 38 -4.24 -0.23 9.42
C GLU A 38 -2.74 -0.55 9.35
N LEU A 39 -2.38 -1.71 8.78
CA LEU A 39 -1.00 -1.99 8.38
C LEU A 39 -0.80 -1.43 6.97
N LEU A 40 -0.26 -0.21 6.92
CA LEU A 40 -0.15 0.59 5.71
C LEU A 40 1.29 0.56 5.21
N GLY A 41 1.50 0.11 3.98
CA GLY A 41 2.76 0.24 3.25
C GLY A 41 2.71 1.43 2.32
N VAL A 42 3.77 2.25 2.27
CA VAL A 42 3.82 3.39 1.34
C VAL A 42 5.14 3.37 0.58
N ILE A 43 5.07 3.33 -0.74
CA ILE A 43 6.22 3.51 -1.63
C ILE A 43 6.06 4.84 -2.34
N GLU A 44 6.97 5.78 -2.06
CA GLU A 44 7.03 7.08 -2.72
C GLU A 44 7.93 7.02 -3.96
N THR A 45 7.48 7.67 -5.04
CA THR A 45 8.24 7.82 -6.28
C THR A 45 8.47 9.29 -6.59
N GLY A 46 9.53 9.60 -7.33
CA GLY A 46 9.93 10.97 -7.65
C GLY A 46 9.12 11.61 -8.76
N SER A 47 8.48 10.83 -9.63
CA SER A 47 7.69 11.33 -10.76
C SER A 47 6.52 10.40 -11.12
N ALA A 48 5.62 10.89 -11.99
CA ALA A 48 4.52 10.08 -12.51
C ALA A 48 5.04 8.92 -13.39
N GLU A 49 6.14 9.10 -14.11
CA GLU A 49 6.80 8.05 -14.88
C GLU A 49 7.35 6.95 -13.97
N GLU A 50 7.98 7.31 -12.86
CA GLU A 50 8.47 6.35 -11.87
C GLU A 50 7.31 5.60 -11.19
N LEU A 51 6.20 6.30 -10.90
CA LEU A 51 4.97 5.68 -10.40
C LEU A 51 4.43 4.62 -11.38
N LEU A 52 4.31 4.95 -12.66
CA LEU A 52 3.84 3.99 -13.67
C LEU A 52 4.79 2.80 -13.83
N ALA A 53 6.10 3.06 -13.81
CA ALA A 53 7.09 1.99 -13.84
C ALA A 53 6.93 1.06 -12.63
N LEU A 54 6.73 1.62 -11.43
CA LEU A 54 6.46 0.86 -10.21
C LEU A 54 5.19 0.02 -10.33
N LEU A 55 4.07 0.60 -10.80
CA LEU A 55 2.83 -0.15 -11.04
C LEU A 55 3.04 -1.32 -12.00
N GLY A 56 3.86 -1.12 -13.04
CA GLY A 56 4.25 -2.17 -13.98
C GLY A 56 5.06 -3.30 -13.32
N ILE A 57 6.05 -2.97 -12.49
CA ILE A 57 6.87 -3.97 -11.77
C ILE A 57 6.03 -4.75 -10.75
N LEU A 58 5.13 -4.07 -10.04
CA LEU A 58 4.19 -4.70 -9.11
C LEU A 58 3.17 -5.59 -9.83
N GLY A 59 2.97 -5.41 -11.13
CA GLY A 59 1.99 -6.15 -11.90
C GLY A 59 0.56 -5.65 -11.72
N VAL A 60 0.38 -4.38 -11.32
CA VAL A 60 -0.94 -3.76 -11.18
C VAL A 60 -1.58 -3.66 -12.56
N PRO A 61 -2.75 -4.28 -12.81
CA PRO A 61 -3.49 -4.06 -14.06
C PRO A 61 -3.94 -2.61 -14.15
N HIS A 62 -3.54 -1.91 -15.21
CA HIS A 62 -3.88 -0.50 -15.39
C HIS A 62 -3.98 -0.07 -16.86
N THR A 63 -4.73 0.99 -17.11
CA THR A 63 -4.92 1.64 -18.42
C THR A 63 -4.77 3.15 -18.27
N LEU A 64 -4.20 3.79 -19.29
CA LEU A 64 -4.07 5.24 -19.38
C LEU A 64 -5.06 5.81 -20.38
N HIS A 65 -5.77 6.87 -19.99
CA HIS A 65 -6.81 7.51 -20.79
C HIS A 65 -6.49 8.98 -21.04
N LYS A 66 -6.71 9.45 -22.26
CA LYS A 66 -6.58 10.88 -22.61
C LYS A 66 -7.75 11.74 -22.11
N GLN A 67 -8.85 11.10 -21.72
CA GLN A 67 -10.04 11.73 -21.18
C GLN A 67 -10.40 11.04 -19.87
N LYS A 68 -11.05 11.79 -18.97
CA LYS A 68 -11.48 11.25 -17.68
C LYS A 68 -12.47 10.09 -17.89
N PRO A 69 -12.20 8.87 -17.39
CA PRO A 69 -13.15 7.78 -17.45
C PRO A 69 -14.33 8.03 -16.48
N GLU A 70 -15.44 7.31 -16.69
CA GLU A 70 -16.62 7.41 -15.82
C GLU A 70 -16.41 6.75 -14.44
N CYS A 71 -15.50 5.78 -14.37
CA CYS A 71 -15.12 5.14 -13.12
C CYS A 71 -14.31 6.08 -12.22
N TRP A 72 -14.24 5.74 -10.93
CA TRP A 72 -13.34 6.47 -10.04
C TRP A 72 -11.89 6.21 -10.45
N CYS A 73 -11.13 7.30 -10.55
CA CYS A 73 -9.70 7.31 -10.83
C CYS A 73 -9.04 8.43 -10.01
N PRO A 74 -7.75 8.30 -9.67
CA PRO A 74 -6.98 9.39 -9.07
C PRO A 74 -6.94 10.61 -10.01
N PRO A 75 -6.54 11.79 -9.51
CA PRO A 75 -6.24 12.94 -10.35
C PRO A 75 -5.27 12.57 -11.49
N PRO A 76 -5.35 13.27 -12.63
CA PRO A 76 -4.56 12.90 -13.79
C PRO A 76 -3.07 13.13 -13.53
N LEU A 77 -2.26 12.30 -14.17
CA LEU A 77 -0.80 12.33 -14.12
C LEU A 77 -0.26 13.13 -15.31
N GLU A 78 0.80 13.89 -15.08
CA GLU A 78 1.57 14.56 -16.13
C GLU A 78 2.73 13.66 -16.55
N ILE A 79 2.68 13.13 -17.78
CA ILE A 79 3.67 12.17 -18.30
C ILE A 79 4.15 12.64 -19.65
N GLY A 80 5.45 12.94 -19.76
CA GLY A 80 6.04 13.38 -21.04
C GLY A 80 5.38 14.62 -21.67
N GLY A 81 4.73 15.47 -20.85
CA GLY A 81 3.99 16.65 -21.31
C GLY A 81 2.53 16.40 -21.74
N GLU A 82 2.01 15.18 -21.57
CA GLU A 82 0.59 14.87 -21.71
C GLU A 82 -0.07 14.65 -20.33
N THR A 83 -1.28 15.18 -20.15
CA THR A 83 -2.14 14.89 -19.00
C THR A 83 -2.94 13.60 -19.27
N LEU A 84 -2.71 12.55 -18.47
CA LEU A 84 -3.34 11.24 -18.62
C LEU A 84 -4.06 10.79 -17.35
N TRP A 85 -5.22 10.16 -17.50
CA TRP A 85 -5.99 9.57 -16.41
C TRP A 85 -5.62 8.10 -16.23
N LEU A 86 -5.37 7.68 -14.99
CA LEU A 86 -5.01 6.31 -14.65
C LEU A 86 -6.25 5.54 -14.15
N GLU A 87 -6.65 4.51 -14.86
CA GLU A 87 -7.57 3.47 -14.38
C GLU A 87 -6.75 2.26 -13.95
N TYR A 88 -7.03 1.67 -12.79
CA TYR A 88 -6.29 0.51 -12.30
C TYR A 88 -7.15 -0.40 -11.40
N GLU A 89 -6.78 -1.68 -11.34
CA GLU A 89 -7.39 -2.62 -10.40
C GLU A 89 -6.71 -2.50 -9.02
N ASN A 90 -7.50 -2.14 -8.00
CA ASN A 90 -7.00 -1.97 -6.64
C ASN A 90 -6.80 -3.29 -5.89
N ARG A 91 -7.25 -4.42 -6.43
CA ARG A 91 -7.13 -5.76 -5.83
C ARG A 91 -6.53 -6.72 -6.85
N PHE A 92 -5.36 -7.24 -6.55
CA PHE A 92 -4.63 -8.15 -7.42
C PHE A 92 -3.63 -9.00 -6.61
N GLU A 93 -3.00 -9.97 -7.26
CA GLU A 93 -1.91 -10.74 -6.67
C GLU A 93 -0.56 -10.10 -7.04
N CYS A 94 0.22 -9.71 -6.03
CA CYS A 94 1.55 -9.12 -6.19
C CYS A 94 2.59 -10.06 -5.57
N PHE A 95 3.48 -10.64 -6.39
CA PHE A 95 4.52 -11.59 -5.93
C PHE A 95 3.98 -12.77 -5.11
N GLY A 96 2.77 -13.25 -5.41
CA GLY A 96 2.10 -14.33 -4.65
C GLY A 96 1.37 -13.86 -3.39
N PHE A 97 1.30 -12.55 -3.13
CA PHE A 97 0.56 -11.98 -2.01
C PHE A 97 -0.72 -11.28 -2.51
N PRO A 98 -1.88 -11.54 -1.89
CA PRO A 98 -3.06 -10.73 -2.16
C PRO A 98 -2.81 -9.32 -1.66
N ALA A 99 -2.91 -8.35 -2.56
CA ALA A 99 -2.64 -6.94 -2.29
C ALA A 99 -3.87 -6.09 -2.55
N TYR A 100 -4.11 -5.12 -1.67
CA TYR A 100 -4.99 -3.99 -1.93
C TYR A 100 -4.13 -2.73 -2.07
N VAL A 101 -4.16 -2.09 -3.25
CA VAL A 101 -3.37 -0.87 -3.51
C VAL A 101 -4.24 0.35 -3.76
N THR A 102 -3.74 1.50 -3.34
CA THR A 102 -4.28 2.79 -3.72
C THR A 102 -3.16 3.65 -4.29
N VAL A 103 -3.44 4.37 -5.37
CA VAL A 103 -2.52 5.38 -5.90
C VAL A 103 -2.81 6.69 -5.18
N GLY A 104 -1.76 7.34 -4.66
CA GLY A 104 -1.85 8.63 -3.99
C GLY A 104 -2.51 9.69 -4.86
N THR A 105 -3.37 10.53 -4.26
CA THR A 105 -4.13 11.54 -5.01
C THR A 105 -3.41 12.89 -5.12
N SER A 106 -2.43 13.14 -4.27
CA SER A 106 -1.68 14.39 -4.21
C SER A 106 -0.16 14.19 -4.27
N ASN A 107 0.27 12.94 -4.32
CA ASN A 107 1.65 12.48 -4.24
C ASN A 107 1.80 11.23 -5.11
N ASN A 108 2.96 11.05 -5.72
CA ASN A 108 3.25 9.90 -6.58
C ASN A 108 3.56 8.67 -5.71
N THR A 109 2.56 8.16 -5.00
CA THR A 109 2.70 7.03 -4.07
C THR A 109 1.86 5.84 -4.48
N VAL A 110 2.37 4.65 -4.13
CA VAL A 110 1.58 3.42 -4.10
C VAL A 110 1.43 3.01 -2.64
N GLU A 111 0.19 2.97 -2.18
CA GLU A 111 -0.19 2.64 -0.81
C GLU A 111 -0.77 1.23 -0.75
N PHE A 112 -0.32 0.41 0.20
CA PHE A 112 -0.75 -0.97 0.39
C PHE A 112 -1.49 -1.13 1.72
N ASN A 113 -2.68 -1.75 1.71
CA ASN A 113 -3.32 -2.22 2.94
C ASN A 113 -3.14 -3.74 3.06
N PHE A 114 -2.44 -4.19 4.10
CA PHE A 114 -2.06 -5.60 4.29
C PHE A 114 -2.88 -6.35 5.35
N ASN A 115 -3.94 -5.72 5.89
CA ASN A 115 -4.79 -6.39 6.85
C ASN A 115 -5.52 -7.58 6.20
N SER A 116 -5.51 -8.75 6.83
CA SER A 116 -6.14 -9.97 6.28
C SER A 116 -7.60 -10.17 6.69
N ILE A 117 -8.00 -9.69 7.86
CA ILE A 117 -9.33 -9.95 8.43
C ILE A 117 -10.30 -8.81 8.13
N SER A 118 -9.88 -7.58 8.40
CA SER A 118 -10.66 -6.37 8.15
C SER A 118 -9.73 -5.19 7.92
N CYS A 119 -10.21 -4.11 7.30
CA CYS A 119 -9.42 -2.91 7.09
C CYS A 119 -8.92 -2.24 8.39
N TYR A 120 -9.38 -2.69 9.57
CA TYR A 120 -9.19 -2.01 10.85
C TYR A 120 -8.65 -2.91 11.98
N ASP A 121 -8.35 -4.17 11.67
CA ASP A 121 -7.80 -5.13 12.64
C ASP A 121 -6.53 -5.75 12.08
N VAL A 122 -5.39 -5.48 12.75
CA VAL A 122 -4.07 -5.92 12.32
C VAL A 122 -3.59 -7.04 13.23
N THR A 123 -3.20 -8.14 12.63
CA THR A 123 -2.66 -9.30 13.36
C THR A 123 -1.14 -9.35 13.27
N LEU A 124 -0.50 -10.12 14.15
CA LEU A 124 0.94 -10.40 14.04
C LEU A 124 1.29 -11.10 12.71
N ASP A 125 0.37 -11.93 12.18
CA ASP A 125 0.60 -12.62 10.92
C ASP A 125 0.52 -11.68 9.71
N ASP A 126 -0.27 -10.60 9.80
CA ASP A 126 -0.24 -9.52 8.79
C ASP A 126 1.13 -8.84 8.76
N VAL A 127 1.73 -8.59 9.93
CA VAL A 127 3.08 -7.98 10.01
C VAL A 127 4.13 -8.92 9.43
N LYS A 128 4.11 -10.22 9.79
CA LYS A 128 5.03 -11.21 9.20
C LYS A 128 4.88 -11.32 7.68
N ARG A 129 3.64 -11.24 7.18
CA ARG A 129 3.37 -11.20 5.74
C ARG A 129 3.94 -9.94 5.10
N ALA A 130 3.84 -8.78 5.75
CA ALA A 130 4.43 -7.54 5.27
C ALA A 130 5.96 -7.64 5.19
N VAL A 131 6.62 -8.23 6.19
CA VAL A 131 8.07 -8.51 6.15
C VAL A 131 8.43 -9.39 4.95
N ALA A 132 7.71 -10.49 4.75
CA ALA A 132 7.94 -11.38 3.60
C ALA A 132 7.67 -10.70 2.25
N PHE A 133 6.68 -9.80 2.19
CA PHE A 133 6.40 -9.01 1.00
C PHE A 133 7.50 -7.99 0.72
N GLU A 134 8.08 -7.35 1.74
CA GLU A 134 9.24 -6.48 1.55
C GLU A 134 10.47 -7.22 1.05
N GLU A 135 10.70 -8.47 1.48
CA GLU A 135 11.74 -9.31 0.89
C GLU A 135 11.49 -9.57 -0.61
N ALA A 136 10.23 -9.77 -1.00
CA ALA A 136 9.87 -9.86 -2.41
C ALA A 136 10.15 -8.53 -3.15
N LEU A 137 9.80 -7.38 -2.56
CA LEU A 137 10.11 -6.06 -3.11
C LEU A 137 11.63 -5.83 -3.27
N ARG A 138 12.45 -6.24 -2.29
CA ARG A 138 13.93 -6.20 -2.36
C ARG A 138 14.44 -7.09 -3.49
N SER A 139 13.89 -8.29 -3.66
CA SER A 139 14.28 -9.21 -4.73
C SER A 139 14.02 -8.65 -6.14
N GLN A 140 13.03 -7.76 -6.27
CA GLN A 140 12.72 -7.05 -7.52
C GLN A 140 13.48 -5.71 -7.66
N GLY A 141 14.32 -5.36 -6.68
CA GLY A 141 15.07 -4.11 -6.66
C GLY A 141 14.23 -2.85 -6.40
N ILE A 142 12.99 -3.00 -5.92
CA ILE A 142 12.13 -1.87 -5.56
C ILE A 142 12.61 -1.23 -4.25
N LEU A 143 12.91 -2.07 -3.25
CA LEU A 143 13.48 -1.62 -1.98
C LEU A 143 15.00 -1.88 -1.97
N LYS A 144 15.72 -1.02 -1.24
CA LYS A 144 17.15 -1.20 -0.99
C LYS A 144 17.35 -2.14 0.19
N ASN A 145 18.47 -2.87 0.19
CA ASN A 145 18.93 -3.65 1.34
C ASN A 145 19.49 -2.75 2.45
#